data_AF-A0A7S4FUX3-F1
#
_entry.id   AF-A0A7S4FUX3-F1
#
_cell.length_a   1.000
_cell.length_b   1.000
_cell.length_c   1.000
_cell.angle_alpha   90.00
_cell.angle_beta   90.00
_cell.angle_gamma   90.00
#
_symmetry.space_group_name_H-M   'P 1'
#
loop_
_entity.id
_entity.type
_entity.pdbx_description
1 polymer ?
#
loop_
_entity_poly.entity_id
_entity_poly.type
_entity_poly.pdbx_seq_one_letter_code
_entity_poly.pdbx_strand_id
1 'polypeptide(L)'
;MEPKTENLIRAHSWADKLLADPNYEVIPADSRKFVKTTDISGQEKWVQHNCGREKVHAPSAVQPHGYILVMRGEDLTVTQVSANFVDIGYEVNDLINVPLQNILDDHSFTELQETFMDKSNFKPM
;
A
#
# COMPACT_ATOMS: atom_id res chain seq x y z
N MET A 1 30.54 -21.62 -28.60
CA MET A 1 30.84 -20.85 -27.37
C MET A 1 29.50 -20.69 -26.67
N GLU A 2 29.16 -21.64 -25.81
CA GLU A 2 27.85 -21.67 -25.14
C GLU A 2 27.77 -20.61 -24.03
N PRO A 3 26.64 -19.91 -23.89
CA PRO A 3 26.41 -19.04 -22.73
C PRO A 3 26.03 -19.88 -21.51
N LYS A 4 26.77 -19.65 -20.41
CA LYS A 4 26.65 -20.33 -19.12
C LYS A 4 25.28 -20.12 -18.47
N THR A 5 24.59 -21.22 -18.22
CA THR A 5 23.30 -21.36 -17.52
C THR A 5 23.44 -21.32 -15.99
N GLU A 6 23.93 -20.22 -15.41
CA GLU A 6 24.25 -20.20 -13.96
C GLU A 6 23.52 -19.15 -13.10
N ASN A 7 22.52 -18.42 -13.60
CA ASN A 7 21.79 -17.43 -12.76
C ASN A 7 20.26 -17.42 -12.93
N LEU A 8 19.64 -18.60 -13.06
CA LEU A 8 18.18 -18.70 -12.99
C LEU A 8 17.76 -19.04 -11.57
N ILE A 9 17.23 -18.04 -10.85
CA ILE A 9 16.37 -18.27 -9.69
C ILE A 9 15.24 -19.18 -10.17
N ARG A 10 15.16 -20.41 -9.65
CA ARG A 10 14.09 -21.37 -9.97
C ARG A 10 12.74 -20.73 -9.63
N ALA A 11 12.07 -20.17 -10.63
CA ALA A 11 10.66 -19.86 -10.52
C ALA A 11 9.91 -21.18 -10.29
N HIS A 12 8.98 -21.17 -9.34
CA HIS A 12 8.17 -22.33 -8.99
C HIS A 12 7.45 -22.90 -10.23
N SER A 13 7.08 -24.19 -10.17
CA SER A 13 6.55 -25.05 -11.26
C SER A 13 5.43 -24.50 -12.14
N TRP A 14 4.88 -23.34 -11.80
CA TRP A 14 3.89 -22.63 -12.59
C TRP A 14 4.50 -21.85 -13.77
N ALA A 15 5.74 -21.38 -13.66
CA ALA A 15 6.43 -20.66 -14.74
C ALA A 15 6.77 -21.59 -15.93
N ASP A 16 7.16 -22.83 -15.65
CA ASP A 16 7.47 -23.83 -16.69
C ASP A 16 6.23 -24.21 -17.52
N LYS A 17 5.03 -24.18 -16.90
CA LYS A 17 3.76 -24.42 -17.61
C LYS A 17 3.36 -23.25 -18.51
N LEU A 18 3.70 -22.01 -18.12
CA LEU A 18 3.46 -20.84 -18.95
C LEU A 18 4.39 -20.81 -20.16
N LEU A 19 5.66 -21.16 -19.99
CA LEU A 19 6.65 -21.20 -21.09
C LEU A 19 6.43 -22.34 -22.11
N ALA A 20 5.62 -23.35 -21.76
CA ALA A 20 5.28 -24.47 -22.63
C ALA A 20 4.01 -24.22 -23.48
N ASP A 21 3.27 -23.13 -23.22
CA ASP A 21 2.11 -22.74 -24.03
C ASP A 21 2.60 -22.01 -25.30
N PRO A 22 2.29 -22.51 -26.51
CA PRO A 22 2.69 -21.87 -27.76
C PRO A 22 2.09 -20.46 -27.96
N ASN A 23 1.13 -20.06 -27.12
CA ASN A 23 0.54 -18.72 -27.13
C ASN A 23 1.18 -17.78 -26.08
N TYR A 24 2.15 -18.25 -25.30
CA TYR A 24 2.82 -17.43 -24.29
C TYR A 24 4.13 -16.86 -24.83
N GLU A 25 4.10 -15.57 -25.16
CA GLU A 25 5.27 -14.85 -25.66
C GLU A 25 6.05 -14.24 -24.47
N VAL A 26 7.34 -14.59 -24.34
CA VAL A 26 8.20 -14.04 -23.30
C VAL A 26 8.56 -12.59 -23.66
N ILE A 27 7.88 -11.64 -23.03
CA ILE A 27 8.14 -10.21 -23.23
C ILE A 27 9.48 -9.85 -22.55
N PRO A 28 10.47 -9.29 -23.29
CA PRO A 28 11.72 -8.81 -22.72
C PRO A 28 11.48 -7.84 -21.55
N ALA A 29 12.37 -7.85 -20.54
CA ALA A 29 12.20 -7.09 -19.30
C ALA A 29 12.03 -5.56 -19.49
N ASP A 30 12.37 -5.01 -20.65
CA ASP A 30 12.23 -3.59 -21.02
C ASP A 30 10.86 -3.26 -21.68
N SER A 31 10.15 -4.27 -22.17
CA SER A 31 8.84 -4.15 -22.83
C SER A 31 7.64 -4.25 -21.88
N ARG A 32 7.86 -4.21 -20.56
CA ARG A 32 6.82 -4.24 -19.48
C ARG A 32 5.83 -3.06 -19.49
N LYS A 33 5.78 -2.26 -20.54
CA LYS A 33 4.92 -1.07 -20.64
C LYS A 33 3.66 -1.27 -21.46
N PHE A 34 3.48 -2.43 -22.11
CA PHE A 34 2.30 -2.68 -22.95
C PHE A 34 1.77 -4.10 -22.76
N VAL A 35 0.45 -4.24 -22.64
CA VAL A 35 -0.26 -5.52 -22.63
C VAL A 35 -1.12 -5.59 -23.88
N LYS A 36 -1.10 -6.73 -24.57
CA LYS A 36 -1.98 -7.00 -25.71
C LYS A 36 -3.35 -7.39 -25.15
N THR A 37 -4.38 -6.61 -25.44
CA THR A 37 -5.76 -6.89 -25.02
C THR A 37 -6.62 -7.07 -26.25
N THR A 38 -7.54 -8.03 -26.21
CA THR A 38 -8.57 -8.19 -27.25
C THR A 38 -9.88 -7.64 -26.72
N ASP A 39 -10.51 -6.73 -27.46
CA ASP A 39 -11.82 -6.21 -27.06
C ASP A 39 -12.95 -7.20 -27.38
N ILE A 40 -14.19 -6.85 -26.99
CA ILE A 40 -15.37 -7.69 -27.20
C ILE A 40 -15.71 -7.94 -28.69
N SER A 41 -15.10 -7.18 -29.61
CA SER A 41 -15.27 -7.33 -31.05
C SER A 41 -14.18 -8.19 -31.70
N GLY A 42 -13.22 -8.67 -30.92
CA GLY A 42 -12.09 -9.48 -31.39
C GLY A 42 -10.92 -8.66 -31.93
N GLN A 43 -10.92 -7.33 -31.74
CA GLN A 43 -9.81 -6.49 -32.18
C GLN A 43 -8.69 -6.43 -31.15
N GLU A 44 -7.46 -6.65 -31.61
CA GLU A 44 -6.26 -6.60 -30.77
C GLU A 44 -5.77 -5.16 -30.61
N LYS A 45 -5.57 -4.73 -29.36
CA LYS A 45 -5.09 -3.40 -29.01
C LYS A 45 -3.95 -3.48 -27.99
N TRP A 46 -2.92 -2.69 -28.21
CA TRP A 46 -1.84 -2.50 -27.24
C TRP A 46 -2.25 -1.43 -26.23
N VAL A 47 -2.34 -1.81 -24.94
CA VAL A 47 -2.69 -0.89 -23.85
C VAL A 47 -1.45 -0.63 -23.01
N GLN A 48 -1.15 0.65 -22.77
CA GLN A 48 -0.04 1.05 -21.91
C GLN A 48 -0.33 0.62 -20.46
N HIS A 49 0.66 0.03 -19.79
CA HIS A 49 0.56 -0.46 -18.41
C HIS A 49 0.45 0.71 -17.43
N ASN A 50 -0.77 1.25 -17.27
CA ASN A 50 -1.09 2.34 -16.36
C ASN A 50 -0.93 1.98 -14.88
N CYS A 51 -0.74 0.70 -14.54
CA CYS A 51 -0.55 0.23 -13.16
C CYS A 51 0.66 0.85 -12.47
N GLY A 52 1.73 1.17 -13.21
CA GLY A 52 2.91 1.85 -12.65
C GLY A 52 2.69 3.34 -12.31
N ARG A 53 1.54 3.91 -12.69
CA ARG A 53 1.19 5.32 -12.44
C ARG A 53 0.22 5.50 -11.29
N GLU A 54 -0.39 4.42 -10.81
CA GLU A 54 -1.30 4.47 -9.68
C GLU A 54 -0.55 4.84 -8.40
N LYS A 55 -1.06 5.84 -7.67
CA LYS A 55 -0.50 6.24 -6.37
C LYS A 55 -1.02 5.31 -5.26
N VAL A 56 -0.62 4.05 -5.32
CA VAL A 56 -1.03 3.02 -4.34
C VAL A 56 -0.55 3.30 -2.91
N HIS A 57 0.47 4.15 -2.75
CA HIS A 57 1.03 4.55 -1.44
C HIS A 57 0.32 5.76 -0.80
N ALA A 58 -0.59 6.42 -1.53
CA ALA A 58 -1.37 7.54 -1.02
C ALA A 58 -2.87 7.37 -1.34
N PRO A 59 -3.48 6.22 -0.99
CA PRO A 59 -4.91 6.07 -1.12
C PRO A 59 -5.61 6.98 -0.11
N SER A 60 -6.71 7.62 -0.52
CA SER A 60 -7.56 8.41 0.38
C SER A 60 -8.56 7.56 1.17
N ALA A 61 -8.35 6.25 1.21
CA ALA A 61 -9.23 5.28 1.86
C ALA A 61 -8.41 4.24 2.62
N VAL A 62 -9.03 3.68 3.67
CA VAL A 62 -8.43 2.69 4.57
C VAL A 62 -9.33 1.45 4.61
N GLN A 63 -8.77 0.29 4.96
CA GLN A 63 -9.59 -0.89 5.21
C GLN A 63 -10.44 -0.68 6.48
N PRO A 64 -11.72 -1.10 6.49
CA PRO A 64 -12.67 -0.69 7.54
C PRO A 64 -12.51 -1.46 8.86
N HIS A 65 -11.65 -2.48 8.91
CA HIS A 65 -11.49 -3.35 10.09
C HIS A 65 -10.70 -2.71 11.24
N GLY A 66 -10.15 -1.52 11.03
CA GLY A 66 -9.41 -0.76 12.04
C GLY A 66 -9.60 0.73 11.84
N TYR A 67 -9.00 1.51 12.72
CA TYR A 67 -9.14 2.96 12.77
C TYR A 67 -7.79 3.64 12.54
N ILE A 68 -7.79 4.78 11.86
CA ILE A 68 -6.57 5.57 11.63
C ILE A 68 -6.78 7.00 12.17
N LEU A 69 -5.81 7.45 12.95
CA LEU A 69 -5.65 8.83 13.40
C LEU A 69 -4.26 9.32 12.93
N VAL A 70 -4.21 10.53 12.40
CA VAL A 70 -2.94 11.21 12.06
C VAL A 70 -2.79 12.39 12.98
N MET A 71 -1.62 12.51 13.61
CA MET A 71 -1.37 13.53 14.63
C MET A 71 -0.18 14.40 14.26
N ARG A 72 -0.20 15.64 14.74
CA ARG A 72 0.98 16.50 14.75
C ARG A 72 1.91 16.02 15.86
N GLY A 73 3.18 15.77 15.53
CA GLY A 73 4.12 15.17 16.48
C GLY A 73 4.48 16.05 17.68
N GLU A 74 4.27 17.36 17.61
CA GLU A 74 4.66 18.32 18.65
C GLU A 74 3.75 18.25 19.88
N ASP A 75 2.45 18.10 19.65
CA ASP A 75 1.39 18.23 20.66
C ASP A 75 0.38 17.07 20.63
N LEU A 76 0.58 16.10 19.74
CA LEU A 76 -0.32 14.97 19.49
C LEU A 76 -1.76 15.42 19.16
N THR A 77 -1.91 16.60 18.56
CA THR A 77 -3.20 17.08 18.06
C THR A 77 -3.60 16.30 16.81
N VAL A 78 -4.83 15.79 16.78
CA VAL A 78 -5.39 15.05 15.65
C VAL A 78 -5.59 15.99 14.44
N THR A 79 -5.09 15.57 13.29
CA THR A 79 -5.13 16.32 12.02
C THR A 79 -5.93 15.61 10.94
N GLN A 80 -6.04 14.27 11.01
CA GLN A 80 -6.88 13.46 10.14
C GLN A 80 -7.42 12.27 10.92
N VAL A 81 -8.59 11.79 10.52
CA VAL A 81 -9.25 10.63 11.11
C VAL A 81 -9.94 9.83 10.00
N SER A 82 -9.95 8.50 10.13
CA SER A 82 -10.70 7.64 9.22
C SER A 82 -12.21 7.81 9.40
N ALA A 83 -12.97 7.74 8.30
CA ALA A 83 -14.41 7.99 8.34
C ALA A 83 -15.21 6.99 9.18
N ASN A 84 -14.67 5.79 9.42
CA ASN A 84 -15.33 4.73 10.18
C ASN A 84 -15.34 4.95 11.71
N PHE A 85 -14.79 6.05 12.24
CA PHE A 85 -14.97 6.40 13.66
C PHE A 85 -16.44 6.58 14.08
N VAL A 86 -17.32 6.86 13.12
CA VAL A 86 -18.78 6.89 13.35
C VAL A 86 -19.31 5.56 13.86
N ASP A 87 -18.67 4.43 13.52
CA ASP A 87 -19.12 3.09 13.90
C ASP A 87 -18.94 2.82 15.40
N ILE A 88 -18.08 3.60 16.06
CA ILE A 88 -17.83 3.55 17.51
C ILE A 88 -18.39 4.79 18.23
N GLY A 89 -19.26 5.56 17.57
CA GLY A 89 -20.06 6.61 18.19
C GLY A 89 -19.41 8.00 18.21
N TYR A 90 -18.33 8.23 17.46
CA TYR A 90 -17.71 9.55 17.33
C TYR A 90 -18.13 10.26 16.05
N GLU A 91 -18.37 11.55 16.12
CA GLU A 91 -18.47 12.39 14.93
C GLU A 91 -17.06 12.81 14.47
N VAL A 92 -16.74 12.51 13.21
CA VAL A 92 -15.39 12.70 12.63
C VAL A 92 -14.92 14.15 12.75
N ASN A 93 -15.80 15.11 12.51
CA ASN A 93 -15.45 16.54 12.57
C ASN A 93 -15.12 17.01 14.00
N ASP A 94 -15.68 16.35 15.01
CA ASP A 94 -15.45 16.69 16.42
C ASP A 94 -14.09 16.18 16.91
N LEU A 95 -13.45 15.28 16.16
CA LEU A 95 -12.13 14.73 16.50
C LEU A 95 -10.97 15.53 15.89
N ILE A 96 -11.22 16.38 14.91
CA ILE A 96 -10.19 17.17 14.24
C ILE A 96 -9.77 18.35 15.12
N ASN A 97 -8.46 18.63 15.20
CA ASN A 97 -7.86 19.64 16.07
C ASN A 97 -8.09 19.40 17.57
N VAL A 98 -8.38 18.17 17.96
CA VAL A 98 -8.50 17.75 19.36
C VAL A 98 -7.21 17.03 19.79
N PRO A 99 -6.70 17.27 21.02
CA PRO A 99 -5.59 16.50 21.57
C PRO A 99 -5.95 15.02 21.73
N LEU A 100 -5.03 14.11 21.42
CA LEU A 100 -5.27 12.66 21.52
C LEU A 100 -5.72 12.21 22.93
N GLN A 101 -5.27 12.90 23.98
CA GLN A 101 -5.66 12.62 25.37
C GLN A 101 -7.17 12.67 25.61
N ASN A 102 -7.92 13.41 24.78
CA ASN A 102 -9.37 13.51 24.92
C ASN A 102 -10.12 12.31 24.30
N ILE A 103 -9.40 11.44 23.58
CA ILE A 103 -9.96 10.29 22.84
C ILE A 103 -9.58 8.98 23.52
N LEU A 104 -8.37 8.90 24.09
CA LEU A 104 -7.88 7.73 24.81
C LEU A 104 -8.10 7.89 26.32
N ASP A 105 -8.20 6.78 27.03
CA ASP A 105 -8.10 6.81 28.48
C ASP A 105 -6.67 7.17 28.94
N ASP A 106 -6.56 7.65 30.18
CA ASP A 106 -5.30 8.15 30.74
C ASP A 106 -4.18 7.10 30.71
N HIS A 107 -4.50 5.82 30.90
CA HIS A 107 -3.50 4.75 30.90
C HIS A 107 -2.93 4.56 29.49
N SER A 108 -3.79 4.36 28.49
CA SER A 108 -3.35 4.21 27.10
C SER A 108 -2.66 5.46 26.55
N PHE A 109 -3.09 6.65 26.96
CA PHE A 109 -2.42 7.88 26.57
C PHE A 109 -1.01 7.98 27.15
N THR A 110 -0.84 7.65 28.44
CA THR A 110 0.46 7.68 29.11
C THR A 110 1.44 6.71 28.45
N GLU A 111 1.01 5.46 28.20
CA GLU A 111 1.83 4.43 27.54
C GLU A 111 2.30 4.86 26.14
N LEU A 112 1.39 5.44 25.35
CA LEU A 112 1.72 5.97 24.03
C LEU A 112 2.69 7.14 24.11
N GLN A 113 2.45 8.08 25.03
CA GLN A 113 3.28 9.27 25.19
C GLN A 113 4.71 8.89 25.60
N GLU A 114 4.88 7.98 26.55
CA GLU A 114 6.19 7.48 26.95
C GLU A 114 6.94 6.83 25.77
N THR A 115 6.25 5.99 25.00
CA THR A 115 6.82 5.31 23.82
C THR A 115 7.24 6.31 22.74
N PHE A 116 6.41 7.31 22.48
CA PHE A 116 6.66 8.33 21.45
C PHE A 116 7.78 9.29 21.84
N MET A 117 7.90 9.62 23.12
CA MET A 117 8.92 10.55 23.64
C MET A 117 10.27 9.86 23.88
N ASP A 118 10.32 8.53 23.90
CA ASP A 118 11.56 7.78 23.93
C ASP A 118 12.30 7.90 22.58
N LYS A 119 13.23 8.85 22.54
CA LYS A 119 14.11 9.14 21.38
C LYS A 119 14.99 7.96 20.98
N SER A 120 15.15 6.94 21.82
CA SER A 120 15.89 5.73 21.46
C SER A 120 15.15 4.87 20.43
N ASN A 121 13.83 5.06 20.29
CA ASN A 121 12.98 4.35 19.32
C ASN A 121 12.98 4.98 17.92
N PHE A 122 13.53 6.19 17.77
CA PHE A 122 13.61 6.85 16.46
C PHE A 122 14.91 6.50 15.75
N LYS A 123 14.83 5.59 14.77
CA LYS A 123 15.91 5.41 13.80
C LYS A 123 15.83 6.53 12.75
N PRO A 124 16.82 7.44 12.65
CA PRO A 124 16.84 8.41 11.56
C PRO A 124 16.91 7.66 10.22
N MET A 125 16.07 8.07 9.27
CA MET A 125 16.10 7.58 7.88
C MET A 125 17.34 8.04 7.14
#